data_AF-A0A932DTL1-F1
#
_entry.id   AF-A0A932DTL1-F1
#
_cell.length_a   1.000
_cell.length_b   1.000
_cell.length_c   1.000
_cell.angle_alpha   90.00
_cell.angle_beta   90.00
_cell.angle_gamma   90.00
#
_symmetry.space_group_name_H-M   'P 1'
#
loop_
_entity.id
_entity.type
_entity.pdbx_description
1 polymer ?
#
loop_
_entity_poly.entity_id
_entity_poly.type
_entity_poly.pdbx_seq_one_letter_code
_entity_poly.pdbx_strand_id
1 'polypeptide(L)'
;MVVLVLGLTGGVASAQAATAGEGGASLLSPFTVLAAGLGMALAAGLCGLGQGRAIASALEAIARQPGAAARIQTAMIIGLALIESLAIYMLVIAIILLFVKPGL
;
A
#
# COMPACT_ATOMS: atom_id res chain seq x y z
N MET A 1 4.79 9.55 0.74
CA MET A 1 5.63 9.73 1.95
C MET A 1 6.33 8.40 2.24
N VAL A 2 7.63 8.13 2.19
CA VAL A 2 8.84 8.76 1.64
C VAL A 2 9.48 7.80 0.61
N VAL A 3 8.90 6.60 0.42
CA VAL A 3 9.52 5.46 -0.30
C VAL A 3 9.10 5.34 -1.77
N LEU A 4 7.95 5.88 -2.18
CA LEU A 4 7.46 5.83 -3.57
C LEU A 4 8.47 6.44 -4.58
N VAL A 5 9.32 7.37 -4.12
CA VAL A 5 10.23 8.18 -4.94
C VAL A 5 11.66 7.61 -4.99
N LEU A 6 12.06 6.70 -4.09
CA LEU A 6 13.43 6.15 -4.05
C LEU A 6 13.59 4.72 -4.60
N GLY A 7 12.49 4.00 -4.87
CA GLY A 7 12.55 2.59 -5.30
C GLY A 7 12.43 2.33 -6.80
N LEU A 8 11.86 3.27 -7.58
CA LEU A 8 11.71 3.10 -9.04
C LEU A 8 13.05 3.08 -9.80
N THR A 9 14.16 3.48 -9.15
CA THR A 9 15.49 3.63 -9.76
C THR A 9 16.44 2.44 -9.52
N GLY A 10 15.99 1.34 -8.88
CA GLY A 10 16.90 0.30 -8.38
C GLY A 10 17.00 -1.01 -9.17
N GLY A 11 16.19 -1.27 -10.19
CA GLY A 11 16.31 -2.54 -10.92
C GLY A 11 15.07 -2.99 -11.67
N VAL A 12 14.87 -2.43 -12.85
CA VAL A 12 14.34 -3.17 -14.01
C VAL A 12 15.40 -4.18 -14.51
N ALA A 13 16.17 -4.78 -13.59
CA ALA A 13 17.26 -5.67 -13.89
C ALA A 13 16.70 -7.07 -14.14
N SER A 14 16.40 -7.30 -15.42
CA SER A 14 16.26 -8.59 -16.09
C SER A 14 15.16 -9.54 -15.60
N ALA A 15 14.25 -9.82 -16.52
CA ALA A 15 13.59 -11.11 -16.62
C ALA A 15 14.54 -12.25 -16.23
N GLN A 16 14.21 -12.99 -15.16
CA GLN A 16 14.75 -14.33 -15.03
C GLN A 16 13.65 -15.26 -14.53
N ALA A 17 13.18 -16.06 -15.48
CA ALA A 17 12.50 -17.30 -15.23
C ALA A 17 13.42 -18.23 -14.41
N ALA A 18 12.81 -18.93 -13.44
CA ALA A 18 13.15 -20.21 -12.83
C ALA A 18 14.63 -20.66 -12.74
N THR A 19 15.12 -20.91 -11.52
CA THR A 19 15.92 -22.11 -11.17
C THR A 19 15.67 -22.54 -9.71
N ALA A 20 15.57 -23.85 -9.51
CA ALA A 20 15.52 -24.52 -8.21
C ALA A 20 16.94 -24.73 -7.64
N GLY A 21 17.07 -24.86 -6.31
CA GLY A 21 18.20 -25.56 -5.67
C GLY A 21 18.91 -24.85 -4.51
N GLU A 22 18.65 -25.37 -3.30
CA GLU A 22 19.52 -25.59 -2.10
C GLU A 22 20.44 -24.50 -1.51
N GLY A 23 20.31 -24.32 -0.18
CA GLY A 23 21.47 -24.17 0.72
C GLY A 23 21.74 -22.81 1.35
N GLY A 24 21.40 -22.67 2.64
CA GLY A 24 22.40 -22.21 3.63
C GLY A 24 22.88 -20.76 3.62
N ALA A 25 21.97 -19.78 3.61
CA ALA A 25 22.07 -18.52 4.35
C ALA A 25 20.63 -17.99 4.42
N SER A 26 20.04 -17.83 5.61
CA SER A 26 18.60 -17.61 5.77
C SER A 26 18.18 -16.19 5.35
N LEU A 27 18.24 -15.92 4.04
CA LEU A 27 17.65 -14.80 3.35
C LEU A 27 16.17 -15.14 3.14
N LEU A 28 15.27 -14.21 3.40
CA LEU A 28 13.83 -14.36 3.16
C LEU A 28 13.59 -14.98 1.77
N SER A 29 12.67 -15.93 1.67
CA SER A 29 12.42 -16.60 0.38
C SER A 29 12.12 -15.52 -0.68
N PRO A 30 12.65 -15.61 -1.91
CA PRO A 30 12.44 -14.59 -2.94
C PRO A 30 10.94 -14.34 -3.19
N PHE A 31 10.11 -15.37 -3.00
CA PHE A 31 8.64 -15.27 -3.06
C PHE A 31 8.05 -14.36 -1.96
N THR A 32 8.63 -14.34 -0.77
CA THR A 32 8.20 -13.50 0.36
C THR A 32 8.41 -12.01 0.08
N VAL A 33 9.59 -11.66 -0.46
CA VAL A 33 9.91 -10.27 -0.82
C VAL A 33 9.03 -9.79 -1.97
N LEU A 34 8.82 -10.65 -2.98
CA LEU A 34 7.98 -10.35 -4.13
C LEU A 34 6.51 -10.19 -3.74
N ALA A 35 5.99 -11.05 -2.86
CA ALA A 35 4.62 -10.96 -2.34
C ALA A 35 4.40 -9.68 -1.52
N ALA A 36 5.35 -9.32 -0.65
CA ALA A 36 5.27 -8.08 0.14
C ALA A 36 5.29 -6.84 -0.76
N GLY A 37 6.22 -6.77 -1.72
CA GLY A 37 6.34 -5.64 -2.64
C GLY A 37 5.13 -5.46 -3.55
N LEU A 38 4.67 -6.54 -4.21
CA LEU A 38 3.50 -6.48 -5.09
C LEU A 38 2.21 -6.19 -4.32
N GLY A 39 2.02 -6.82 -3.16
CA GLY A 39 0.85 -6.56 -2.32
C GLY A 39 0.78 -5.10 -1.89
N MET A 40 1.91 -4.52 -1.46
CA MET A 40 1.97 -3.09 -1.11
C MET A 40 1.71 -2.17 -2.30
N ALA A 41 2.25 -2.47 -3.48
CA ALA A 41 2.03 -1.66 -4.68
C ALA A 41 0.54 -1.64 -5.08
N LEU A 42 -0.13 -2.80 -5.03
CA LEU A 42 -1.56 -2.91 -5.31
C LEU A 42 -2.40 -2.19 -4.26
N ALA A 43 -2.12 -2.40 -2.97
CA ALA A 43 -2.85 -1.76 -1.88
C ALA A 43 -2.74 -0.23 -1.96
N ALA A 44 -1.53 0.30 -2.17
CA ALA A 44 -1.30 1.73 -2.31
C ALA A 44 -2.00 2.31 -3.55
N GLY A 45 -1.93 1.61 -4.69
CA GLY A 45 -2.58 2.04 -5.92
C GLY A 45 -4.11 2.13 -5.79
N LEU A 46 -4.73 1.08 -5.25
CA LEU A 46 -6.18 1.01 -5.08
C LEU A 46 -6.68 2.00 -4.01
N CYS A 47 -5.98 2.12 -2.88
CA CYS A 47 -6.33 3.08 -1.84
C CYS A 47 -6.19 4.51 -2.37
N GLY A 48 -5.11 4.83 -3.09
CA GLY A 48 -4.91 6.15 -3.69
C GLY A 48 -6.03 6.54 -4.67
N LEU A 49 -6.48 5.60 -5.51
CA LEU A 49 -7.63 5.81 -6.41
C LEU A 49 -8.93 6.08 -5.63
N GLY A 50 -9.18 5.33 -4.56
CA GLY A 50 -10.36 5.53 -3.70
C GLY A 50 -10.33 6.87 -2.99
N GLN A 51 -9.20 7.22 -2.39
CA GLN A 51 -9.00 8.48 -1.66
C GLN A 51 -9.14 9.69 -2.58
N GLY A 52 -8.53 9.65 -3.76
CA GLY A 52 -8.62 10.74 -4.75
C GLY A 52 -10.07 11.02 -5.16
N ARG A 53 -10.87 9.98 -5.42
CA ARG A 53 -12.29 10.13 -5.77
C ARG A 53 -13.12 10.64 -4.59
N ALA A 54 -12.89 10.13 -3.38
CA ALA A 54 -13.58 10.57 -2.19
C ALA A 54 -13.32 12.06 -1.89
N ILE A 55 -12.06 12.50 -2.00
CA ILE A 55 -11.67 13.90 -1.80
C ILE A 55 -12.29 14.80 -2.88
N ALA A 56 -12.21 14.41 -4.16
CA ALA A 56 -12.81 15.20 -5.24
C ALA A 56 -14.31 15.41 -5.03
N SER A 57 -15.05 14.34 -4.69
CA SER A 57 -16.48 14.42 -4.39
C SER A 57 -16.78 15.29 -3.16
N ALA A 58 -15.98 15.19 -2.10
CA ALA A 58 -16.14 16.02 -0.92
C ALA A 58 -15.91 17.51 -1.22
N LEU A 59 -14.90 17.84 -2.04
CA LEU A 59 -14.61 19.21 -2.45
C LEU A 59 -15.73 19.80 -3.32
N GLU A 60 -16.27 19.04 -4.27
CA GLU A 60 -17.43 19.46 -5.05
C GLU A 60 -18.66 19.73 -4.17
N ALA A 61 -18.91 18.86 -3.18
CA ALA A 61 -20.01 19.04 -2.24
C ALA A 61 -19.82 20.30 -1.37
N ILE A 62 -18.60 20.55 -0.88
CA ILE A 62 -18.24 21.76 -0.13
C ILE A 62 -18.44 23.01 -0.99
N ALA A 63 -18.03 22.98 -2.26
CA ALA A 63 -18.19 24.11 -3.18
C ALA A 63 -19.66 24.45 -3.43
N ARG A 64 -20.54 23.45 -3.50
CA ARG A 64 -22.00 23.64 -3.68
C ARG A 64 -22.70 24.10 -2.39
N GLN A 65 -22.23 23.63 -1.23
CA GLN A 65 -22.82 23.93 0.08
C GLN A 65 -21.74 24.25 1.13
N PRO A 66 -21.18 25.48 1.10
CA PRO A 66 -20.10 25.86 2.00
C PRO A 66 -20.52 25.85 3.48
N GLY A 67 -21.80 26.10 3.79
CA GLY A 67 -22.32 26.05 5.15
C GLY A 67 -22.29 24.66 5.80
N ALA A 68 -22.17 23.59 5.00
CA ALA A 68 -22.07 22.21 5.48
C ALA A 68 -20.62 21.69 5.52
N ALA A 69 -19.62 22.53 5.25
CA ALA A 69 -18.24 22.10 5.00
C ALA A 69 -17.64 21.28 6.14
N ALA A 70 -17.85 21.69 7.39
CA ALA A 70 -17.32 20.96 8.56
C ALA A 70 -17.87 19.52 8.63
N ARG A 71 -19.18 19.34 8.42
CA ARG A 71 -19.82 18.02 8.44
C ARG A 71 -19.33 17.14 7.28
N ILE A 72 -19.14 17.73 6.09
CA ILE A 72 -18.61 17.01 4.93
C ILE A 72 -17.15 16.58 5.20
N GLN A 73 -16.31 17.46 5.75
CA GLN A 73 -14.93 17.12 6.11
C GLN A 73 -14.87 15.99 7.15
N THR A 74 -15.73 15.99 8.16
CA THR A 74 -15.79 14.89 9.14
C THR A 74 -16.13 13.56 8.46
N ALA A 75 -17.16 13.53 7.62
CA ALA A 75 -17.54 12.32 6.88
C ALA A 75 -16.42 11.86 5.93
N MET A 76 -15.77 12.80 5.24
CA MET A 76 -14.63 12.55 4.36
C MET A 76 -13.47 11.91 5.12
N ILE A 77 -13.05 12.48 6.26
CA ILE A 77 -11.93 11.95 7.06
C ILE A 77 -12.23 10.54 7.56
N ILE A 78 -13.46 10.28 8.02
CA ILE A 78 -13.89 8.92 8.42
C ILE A 78 -13.79 7.95 7.24
N GLY A 79 -14.29 8.35 6.06
CA GLY A 79 -14.19 7.53 4.84
C GLY A 79 -12.74 7.27 4.42
N LEU A 80 -11.88 8.29 4.48
CA LEU A 80 -10.45 8.17 4.16
C LEU A 80 -9.71 7.27 5.13
N ALA A 81 -10.02 7.35 6.44
CA ALA A 81 -9.45 6.47 7.45
C ALA A 81 -9.82 5.00 7.21
N LEU A 82 -11.06 4.75 6.76
CA LEU A 82 -11.52 3.40 6.43
C LEU A 82 -10.79 2.85 5.21
N ILE A 83 -10.59 3.67 4.16
CA ILE A 83 -9.79 3.28 2.99
C ILE A 83 -8.34 3.03 3.39
N GLU A 84 -7.75 3.91 4.19
CA GLU A 84 -6.35 3.80 4.62
C GLU A 84 -6.10 2.56 5.48
N SER A 85 -7.10 2.11 6.25
CA SER A 85 -6.97 0.88 7.04
C SER A 85 -6.63 -0.36 6.19
N LEU A 86 -7.07 -0.40 4.93
CA LEU A 86 -6.74 -1.49 3.99
C LEU A 86 -5.24 -1.48 3.63
N ALA A 87 -4.66 -0.29 3.43
CA ALA A 87 -3.22 -0.14 3.21
C ALA A 87 -2.41 -0.53 4.45
N ILE A 88 -2.90 -0.17 5.64
CA ILE A 88 -2.26 -0.55 6.91
C ILE A 88 -2.30 -2.07 7.13
N TYR A 89 -3.40 -2.75 6.81
CA TYR A 89 -3.45 -4.21 6.90
C TYR A 89 -2.42 -4.89 5.98
N MET A 90 -2.26 -4.40 4.75
CA MET A 90 -1.22 -4.92 3.85
C MET A 90 0.19 -4.60 4.37
N LEU A 91 0.41 -3.41 4.95
CA LEU A 91 1.67 -3.05 5.58
C LEU A 91 2.02 -4.00 6.73
N VAL A 92 1.05 -4.33 7.58
CA VAL A 92 1.23 -5.28 8.69
C VAL A 92 1.60 -6.66 8.16
N ILE A 93 0.90 -7.15 7.14
CA ILE A 93 1.22 -8.44 6.50
C ILE A 93 2.63 -8.41 5.90
N ALA A 94 3.02 -7.35 5.21
CA ALA A 94 4.35 -7.19 4.64
C ALA A 94 5.44 -7.19 5.73
N ILE A 95 5.22 -6.52 6.85
CA ILE A 95 6.14 -6.53 8.00
C ILE A 95 6.27 -7.94 8.59
N ILE A 96 5.16 -8.66 8.76
CA ILE A 96 5.18 -10.04 9.25
C ILE A 96 5.99 -10.93 8.30
N LEU A 97 5.72 -10.85 7.01
CA LEU A 97 6.44 -11.64 6.00
C LEU A 97 7.94 -11.36 5.98
N LEU A 98 8.35 -10.10 6.13
CA LEU A 98 9.76 -9.71 6.02
C LEU A 98 10.56 -9.85 7.32
N PHE A 99 9.91 -9.73 8.49
CA PHE A 99 10.61 -9.65 9.77
C PHE A 99 10.25 -10.75 10.76
N VAL A 100 9.17 -11.50 10.54
CA VAL A 100 8.76 -12.60 11.41
C VAL A 100 9.10 -13.93 10.75
N LYS A 101 9.99 -14.70 11.38
CA LYS A 101 10.34 -16.04 10.90
C LYS A 101 9.18 -17.01 11.18
N PRO A 102 8.59 -17.66 10.16
CA PRO A 102 7.55 -18.64 10.39
C PRO A 102 8.17 -19.91 10.98
N GLY A 103 7.76 -20.27 12.19
CA GLY A 103 8.20 -21.48 12.90
C GLY A 103 9.35 -21.23 13.88
N LEU A 104 8.97 -20.94 15.13
CA LEU A 104 9.65 -21.50 16.31
C LEU A 104 8.80 -22.69 16.79
#